data_AF-A0AAD6A837-F1
#
_entry.id   AF-A0AAD6A837-F1
#
_cell.length_a   1.000
_cell.length_b   1.000
_cell.length_c   1.000
_cell.angle_alpha   90.00
_cell.angle_beta   90.00
_cell.angle_gamma   90.00
#
_symmetry.space_group_name_H-M   'P 1'
#
loop_
_entity.id
_entity.type
_entity.pdbx_description
1 polymer ?
#
loop_
_entity_poly.entity_id
_entity_poly.type
_entity_poly.pdbx_seq_one_letter_code
_entity_poly.pdbx_strand_id
1 'polypeptide(L)'
;MKTQVKNKCNHAELTNQNYIFFQIVQRYDIILIQGLQDKDLSVTKRLKALVNNLHKERYLFLYRKETVSVKDSFQYTGKGFERPPFVVQFSSRQTAVKEFVLIPIHTRPGSAVK
;
A
#
# COMPACT_ATOMS: atom_id res chain seq x y z
N MET A 1 -5.85 -35.42 -19.54
CA MET A 1 -6.14 -35.11 -18.12
C MET A 1 -5.33 -33.89 -17.69
N LYS A 2 -5.99 -32.77 -17.41
CA LYS A 2 -5.65 -31.70 -16.43
C LYS A 2 -6.59 -30.52 -16.70
N THR A 3 -7.75 -30.56 -16.04
CA THR A 3 -8.69 -29.44 -15.99
C THR A 3 -8.03 -28.33 -15.16
N GLN A 4 -7.75 -27.17 -15.77
CA GLN A 4 -7.44 -25.97 -15.00
C GLN A 4 -8.73 -25.44 -14.40
N VAL A 5 -8.94 -25.67 -13.11
CA VAL A 5 -9.96 -24.96 -12.34
C VAL A 5 -9.45 -23.53 -12.15
N LYS A 6 -9.91 -22.61 -13.01
CA LYS A 6 -9.85 -21.18 -12.71
C LYS A 6 -10.87 -20.92 -11.60
N ASN A 7 -10.40 -20.85 -10.35
CA ASN A 7 -11.21 -20.38 -9.23
C ASN A 7 -11.59 -18.92 -9.51
N LYS A 8 -12.81 -18.71 -10.01
CA LYS A 8 -13.42 -17.40 -10.14
C LYS A 8 -14.01 -17.07 -8.77
N CYS A 9 -13.42 -16.12 -8.05
CA CYS A 9 -13.95 -15.66 -6.77
C CYS A 9 -15.39 -15.13 -6.97
N ASN A 10 -16.34 -15.55 -6.13
CA ASN A 10 -17.75 -15.19 -6.30
C ASN A 10 -18.04 -13.76 -5.81
N HIS A 11 -19.16 -13.17 -6.26
CA HIS A 11 -19.48 -11.76 -5.98
C HIS A 11 -19.63 -11.45 -4.47
N ALA A 12 -20.11 -12.42 -3.68
CA ALA A 12 -20.25 -12.28 -2.23
C ALA A 12 -18.87 -12.28 -1.53
N GLU A 13 -17.96 -13.16 -1.93
CA GLU A 13 -16.57 -13.21 -1.43
C GLU A 13 -15.82 -11.90 -1.73
N LEU A 14 -15.94 -11.38 -2.95
CA LEU A 14 -15.35 -10.11 -3.33
C LEU A 14 -15.93 -8.94 -2.52
N THR A 15 -17.23 -8.96 -2.21
CA THR A 15 -17.88 -7.93 -1.39
C THR A 15 -17.40 -8.00 0.06
N ASN A 16 -17.23 -9.20 0.61
CA ASN A 16 -16.73 -9.43 1.96
C ASN A 16 -15.24 -9.05 2.11
N GLN A 17 -14.39 -9.42 1.15
CA GLN A 17 -12.98 -9.02 1.15
C GLN A 17 -12.82 -7.51 1.06
N ASN A 18 -13.61 -6.84 0.22
CA ASN A 18 -13.61 -5.38 0.13
C ASN A 18 -14.05 -4.76 1.47
N TYR A 19 -15.12 -5.26 2.08
CA TYR A 19 -15.60 -4.78 3.37
C TYR A 19 -14.51 -4.85 4.45
N ILE A 20 -13.81 -5.99 4.56
CA ILE A 20 -12.71 -6.16 5.52
C ILE A 20 -11.57 -5.18 5.25
N PHE A 21 -11.19 -4.99 3.98
CA PHE A 21 -10.15 -4.02 3.63
C PHE A 21 -10.50 -2.60 4.07
N PHE A 22 -11.73 -2.15 3.82
CA PHE A 22 -12.17 -0.82 4.26
C PHE A 22 -12.19 -0.69 5.79
N GLN A 23 -12.63 -1.72 6.50
CA GLN A 23 -12.59 -1.73 7.97
C GLN A 23 -11.16 -1.61 8.50
N ILE A 24 -10.20 -2.31 7.89
CA ILE A 24 -8.79 -2.17 8.26
C ILE A 24 -8.29 -0.76 7.96
N VAL A 25 -8.58 -0.23 6.76
CA VAL A 25 -8.11 1.10 6.35
C VAL A 25 -8.65 2.20 7.26
N GLN A 26 -9.90 2.09 7.70
CA GLN A 26 -10.52 3.09 8.55
C GLN A 26 -9.96 3.13 9.98
N ARG A 27 -9.19 2.14 10.43
CA ARG A 27 -8.67 2.09 11.81
C ARG A 27 -7.43 2.96 12.05
N TYR A 28 -6.78 3.44 11.01
CA TYR A 28 -5.49 4.11 11.13
C TYR A 28 -5.50 5.48 10.47
N ASP A 29 -4.68 6.39 11.00
CA ASP A 29 -4.47 7.74 10.46
C ASP A 29 -3.48 7.77 9.28
N ILE A 30 -2.49 6.88 9.31
CA ILE A 30 -1.53 6.64 8.23
C ILE A 30 -1.44 5.13 8.01
N ILE A 31 -1.52 4.69 6.76
CA ILE A 31 -1.34 3.30 6.34
C ILE A 31 -0.37 3.25 5.18
N LEU A 32 0.60 2.36 5.30
CA LEU A 32 1.45 1.93 4.21
C LEU A 32 0.94 0.58 3.67
N ILE A 33 0.65 0.53 2.38
CA ILE A 33 0.33 -0.72 1.68
C ILE A 33 1.52 -1.06 0.78
N GLN A 34 2.03 -2.28 0.94
CA GLN A 34 3.13 -2.83 0.13
C GLN A 34 2.62 -3.99 -0.73
N GLY A 35 3.25 -4.19 -1.90
CA GLY A 35 3.11 -5.43 -2.65
C GLY A 35 1.68 -5.75 -3.08
N LEU A 36 0.90 -4.74 -3.47
CA LEU A 36 -0.47 -4.91 -3.92
C LEU A 36 -0.50 -5.75 -5.21
N GLN A 37 -0.61 -7.08 -5.06
CA GLN A 37 -0.70 -8.05 -6.13
C GLN A 37 -2.08 -8.70 -6.08
N ASP A 38 -3.03 -8.07 -6.75
CA ASP A 38 -4.42 -8.50 -6.76
C ASP A 38 -4.71 -9.31 -8.02
N LYS A 39 -4.88 -10.63 -7.86
CA LYS A 39 -5.11 -11.56 -8.98
C LYS A 39 -6.47 -11.35 -9.64
N ASP A 40 -7.48 -10.94 -8.88
CA ASP A 40 -8.88 -10.79 -9.34
C ASP A 40 -9.26 -9.34 -9.63
N LEU A 41 -8.31 -8.43 -9.43
CA LEU A 41 -8.41 -7.00 -9.67
C LEU A 41 -9.48 -6.27 -8.84
N SER A 42 -10.07 -6.89 -7.82
CA SER A 42 -11.18 -6.32 -7.05
C SER A 42 -10.78 -5.13 -6.18
N VAL A 43 -9.70 -5.30 -5.40
CA VAL A 43 -9.12 -4.28 -4.53
C VAL A 43 -8.37 -3.25 -5.37
N THR A 44 -7.61 -3.70 -6.37
CA THR A 44 -6.89 -2.82 -7.29
C THR A 44 -7.84 -1.99 -8.15
N LYS A 45 -9.01 -2.46 -8.60
CA LYS A 45 -9.95 -1.62 -9.36
C LYS A 45 -10.48 -0.45 -8.53
N ARG A 46 -10.87 -0.70 -7.28
CA ARG A 46 -11.32 0.38 -6.37
C ARG A 46 -10.18 1.30 -5.97
N LEU A 47 -9.01 0.74 -5.61
CA LEU A 47 -7.83 1.56 -5.32
C LEU A 47 -7.36 2.32 -6.55
N LYS A 48 -7.49 1.79 -7.78
CA LYS A 48 -7.20 2.51 -9.03
C LYS A 48 -8.20 3.63 -9.29
N ALA A 49 -9.48 3.40 -9.02
CA ALA A 49 -10.50 4.45 -9.10
C ALA A 49 -10.24 5.58 -8.10
N LEU A 50 -9.68 5.26 -6.93
CA LEU A 50 -9.25 6.24 -5.92
C LEU A 50 -7.88 6.85 -6.24
N VAL A 51 -7.00 6.10 -6.89
CA VAL A 51 -5.58 6.42 -7.14
C VAL A 51 -5.28 6.07 -8.60
N ASN A 52 -5.38 7.06 -9.47
CA ASN A 52 -5.55 6.95 -10.92
C ASN A 52 -4.46 6.20 -11.75
N ASN A 53 -3.54 5.41 -11.18
CA ASN A 53 -2.50 4.66 -11.91
C ASN A 53 -1.70 3.64 -11.06
N LEU A 54 -2.29 2.50 -10.68
CA LEU A 54 -1.59 1.40 -9.97
C LEU A 54 -1.23 0.24 -10.91
N HIS A 55 -0.24 0.42 -11.79
CA HIS A 55 0.13 -0.59 -12.81
C HIS A 55 1.37 -1.46 -12.47
N LYS A 56 2.00 -1.28 -11.30
CA LYS A 56 3.13 -2.10 -10.82
C LYS A 56 3.08 -2.23 -9.29
N GLU A 57 3.80 -3.20 -8.72
CA GLU A 57 4.05 -3.26 -7.28
C GLU A 57 4.64 -1.92 -6.81
N ARG A 58 3.91 -1.19 -5.98
CA ARG A 58 4.28 0.13 -5.47
C ARG A 58 4.01 0.20 -3.99
N TYR A 59 4.68 1.13 -3.32
CA TYR A 59 4.24 1.62 -2.03
C TYR A 59 3.09 2.59 -2.23
N LEU A 60 2.05 2.44 -1.41
CA LEU A 60 0.94 3.39 -1.34
C LEU A 60 0.78 3.83 0.10
N PHE A 61 0.90 5.14 0.33
CA PHE A 61 0.47 5.75 1.57
C PHE A 61 -0.96 6.24 1.45
N LEU A 62 -1.82 5.79 2.36
CA LEU A 62 -3.14 6.37 2.60
C LEU A 62 -3.07 7.11 3.94
N TYR A 63 -3.61 8.32 4.00
CA TYR A 63 -3.61 9.11 5.23
C TYR A 63 -4.84 10.01 5.34
N ARG A 64 -5.22 10.31 6.57
CA ARG A 64 -6.32 11.25 6.89
C ARG A 64 -5.78 12.66 6.94
N LYS A 65 -6.29 13.53 6.06
CA LYS A 65 -5.86 14.93 5.97
C LYS A 65 -6.20 15.73 7.23
N GLU A 66 -7.18 15.25 7.99
CA GLU A 66 -7.65 15.83 9.24
C GLU A 66 -6.65 15.64 10.38
N THR A 67 -5.81 14.59 10.33
CA THR A 67 -4.88 14.24 11.42
C THR A 67 -3.42 14.47 11.06
N VAL A 68 -3.05 14.35 9.77
CA VAL A 68 -1.69 14.57 9.28
C VAL A 68 -1.68 15.30 7.92
N SER A 69 -0.55 15.92 7.61
CA SER A 69 -0.29 16.51 6.28
C SER A 69 1.08 16.07 5.76
N VAL A 70 1.20 15.92 4.44
CA VAL A 70 2.48 15.63 3.79
C VAL A 70 3.23 16.96 3.59
N LYS A 71 4.45 17.05 4.12
CA LYS A 71 5.34 18.20 3.91
C LYS A 71 6.23 18.02 2.70
N ASP A 72 6.76 16.80 2.51
CA ASP A 72 7.64 16.46 1.41
C ASP A 72 7.58 14.96 1.10
N SER A 73 8.04 14.58 -0.09
CA SER A 73 8.21 13.20 -0.49
C SER A 73 9.41 13.02 -1.41
N PHE A 74 10.13 11.92 -1.23
CA PHE A 74 11.32 11.60 -2.01
C PHE A 74 11.29 10.14 -2.45
N GLN A 75 11.44 9.90 -3.75
CA GLN A 75 11.63 8.55 -4.30
C GLN A 75 13.11 8.33 -4.57
N TYR A 76 13.72 7.37 -3.88
CA TYR A 76 15.10 6.98 -4.18
C TYR A 76 15.17 6.41 -5.61
N THR A 77 16.18 6.84 -6.39
CA THR A 77 16.38 6.45 -7.80
C THR A 77 17.69 5.70 -8.05
N GLY A 78 18.48 5.45 -7.01
CA GLY A 78 19.74 4.70 -7.12
C GLY A 78 19.54 3.19 -7.25
N LYS A 79 20.66 2.47 -7.37
CA LYS A 79 20.71 1.02 -7.48
C LYS A 79 20.78 0.36 -6.09
N GLY A 80 20.59 -0.95 -6.02
CA GLY A 80 20.76 -1.75 -4.79
C GLY A 80 19.45 -2.11 -4.08
N PHE A 81 18.33 -1.51 -4.49
CA PHE A 81 17.01 -1.90 -4.03
C PHE A 81 16.20 -2.44 -5.20
N GLU A 82 15.60 -3.60 -5.01
CA GLU A 82 14.62 -4.12 -5.95
C GLU A 82 13.35 -3.25 -5.96
N ARG A 83 12.98 -2.75 -4.78
CA ARG A 83 11.94 -1.73 -4.61
C ARG A 83 12.55 -0.50 -3.96
N PRO A 84 12.89 0.53 -4.75
CA PRO A 84 13.51 1.74 -4.22
C PRO A 84 12.64 2.39 -3.13
N PRO A 85 13.21 2.73 -1.97
CA PRO A 85 12.45 3.34 -0.88
C PRO A 85 11.71 4.61 -1.32
N PHE A 86 10.46 4.73 -0.87
CA PHE A 86 9.64 5.93 -1.06
C PHE A 86 9.46 6.63 0.28
N VAL A 87 10.10 7.77 0.45
CA VAL A 87 10.14 8.53 1.70
C VAL A 87 9.00 9.54 1.71
N VAL A 88 8.26 9.61 2.82
CA VAL A 88 7.24 10.65 3.03
C VAL A 88 7.47 11.33 4.38
N GLN A 89 7.61 12.65 4.35
CA GLN A 89 7.65 13.47 5.55
C GLN A 89 6.24 13.94 5.89
N PHE A 90 5.77 13.56 7.07
CA PHE A 90 4.50 13.98 7.61
C PHE A 90 4.70 15.05 8.69
N SER A 91 3.71 15.93 8.79
CA SER A 91 3.51 16.77 9.97
C SER A 91 2.19 16.42 10.63
N SER A 92 2.16 16.47 11.96
CA SER A 92 0.94 16.35 12.75
C SER A 92 0.92 17.33 13.91
N ARG A 93 -0.22 17.98 14.09
CA ARG A 93 -0.44 18.87 15.25
C ARG A 93 -0.87 18.08 16.49
N GLN A 94 -1.38 16.86 16.29
CA GLN A 94 -2.04 16.05 17.32
C GLN A 94 -1.06 15.18 18.13
N THR A 95 0.13 14.92 17.60
CA THR A 95 1.18 14.11 18.26
C THR A 95 2.23 15.01 18.93
N ALA A 96 2.99 14.47 19.90
CA ALA A 96 4.13 15.18 20.51
C ALA A 96 5.22 15.45 19.47
N VAL A 97 5.55 14.45 18.65
CA VAL A 97 6.44 14.60 17.49
C VAL A 97 5.68 15.32 16.38
N LYS A 98 6.09 16.55 16.05
CA LYS A 98 5.37 17.41 15.10
C LYS A 98 5.69 17.13 13.64
N GLU A 99 6.88 16.62 13.37
CA GLU A 99 7.34 16.25 12.04
C GLU A 99 8.09 14.92 12.14
N PHE A 100 7.76 13.99 11.25
CA PHE A 100 8.37 12.67 11.23
C PHE A 100 8.39 12.12 9.80
N VAL A 101 9.29 11.16 9.56
CA VAL A 101 9.49 10.56 8.25
C VAL A 101 9.18 9.08 8.32
N LEU A 102 8.43 8.59 7.33
CA LEU A 102 8.17 7.16 7.14
C LEU A 102 8.82 6.67 5.85
N ILE A 103 9.56 5.57 5.96
CA ILE A 103 10.30 4.96 4.85
C ILE A 103 9.91 3.48 4.75
N PRO A 104 9.00 3.10 3.83
CA PRO A 104 8.83 1.73 3.39
C PRO A 104 10.14 1.12 2.91
N ILE A 105 10.51 0.00 3.52
CA ILE A 105 11.53 -0.91 2.99
C ILE A 105 10.88 -2.27 2.78
N HIS A 106 11.12 -2.84 1.60
CA HIS A 106 10.73 -4.20 1.28
C HIS A 106 11.97 -5.05 0.99
N THR A 107 12.26 -5.88 1.99
CA THR A 107 13.12 -7.06 2.00
C THR A 107 12.75 -8.21 1.07
N ARG A 108 13.53 -8.63 0.05
CA ARG A 108 13.41 -10.04 -0.39
C ARG A 108 14.09 -10.92 0.66
N PRO A 109 13.44 -11.98 1.18
CA PRO A 109 14.02 -12.84 2.20
C PRO A 109 15.37 -13.46 1.81
N GLY A 110 15.63 -13.69 0.52
CA GLY A 110 16.88 -14.27 0.01
C GLY A 110 18.04 -13.28 -0.19
N SER A 111 17.82 -11.98 0.01
CA SER A 111 18.84 -10.93 -0.13
C SER A 111 19.30 -10.35 1.21
N ALA A 112 18.75 -10.86 2.32
CA ALA A 112 19.24 -10.54 3.65
C ALA A 112 20.60 -11.22 3.84
N VAL A 113 21.65 -10.43 4.05
CA VAL A 113 22.96 -10.94 4.44
C VAL A 113 22.78 -11.63 5.80
N LYS A 114 23.26 -12.88 5.91
CA LYS A 114 23.33 -13.60 7.19
C LYS A 114 24.38 -13.00 8.10
#